data_AF-A0A970VN32-F1
#
_entry.id   AF-A0A970VN32-F1
#
_cell.length_a   1.000
_cell.length_b   1.000
_cell.length_c   1.000
_cell.angle_alpha   90.00
_cell.angle_beta   90.00
_cell.angle_gamma   90.00
#
_symmetry.space_group_name_H-M   'P 1'
#
loop_
_entity.id
_entity.type
_entity.pdbx_description
1 polymer ?
#
loop_
_entity_poly.entity_id
_entity_poly.type
_entity_poly.pdbx_seq_one_letter_code
_entity_poly.pdbx_strand_id
1 'polypeptide(L)'
;MNHSTQYHGQVIQEGFGIGKIWSIHQGCQPDSPIILVANEICLQDLMMFSDVSLQGMIIHQNTRCDHVSVLAQSLNIPYITGIDVQDHWQGTLAVLDGYQGDVLLSPSKEELVLAKQEQQNYRFAFTELKASIKVPSYMANGEQVQFLATLHDLSKISRAIGNSAEGIGLFRSEFLFLQSDSIPDEDIQYWTYRTLMQCMEGRPATIRTLDIGSDKMLKCMPLPAEENPALGERGIRFCLNRPDWFKQQLRALLRAALYGSLRISYPMITSLDEFLQCKALVQACKLELAQEGIPYGDVAQGVMIETPAAVMISDELCRHSDFVSIGTTDLMQYTLAADRCNPAIAHLLDPMHPAMFAMIRMVVEAANRNQTDLTLCGNIACNPAMLPHMLSLGVRSFSLPSDKIPLFRSFVSFN
;
A
#
# COMPACT_ATOMS: atom_id res chain seq x y z
N MET A 1 -2.26 36.93 -24.29
CA MET A 1 -2.69 36.69 -22.90
C MET A 1 -2.88 35.19 -22.80
N ASN A 2 -1.95 34.46 -22.19
CA ASN A 2 -2.19 33.04 -21.90
C ASN A 2 -3.11 33.02 -20.69
N HIS A 3 -4.37 32.68 -20.91
CA HIS A 3 -5.32 32.50 -19.83
C HIS A 3 -4.94 31.21 -19.10
N SER A 4 -4.76 31.30 -17.78
CA SER A 4 -4.62 30.10 -16.95
C SER A 4 -5.87 29.25 -17.12
N THR A 5 -5.68 27.94 -17.30
CA THR A 5 -6.79 27.01 -17.49
C THR A 5 -6.73 25.96 -16.39
N GLN A 6 -7.82 25.84 -15.63
CA GLN A 6 -7.95 24.90 -14.54
C GLN A 6 -8.76 23.68 -14.99
N TYR A 7 -8.26 22.50 -14.66
CA TYR A 7 -8.94 21.21 -14.85
C TYR A 7 -9.11 20.55 -13.50
N HIS A 8 -10.17 19.76 -13.35
CA HIS A 8 -10.47 19.02 -12.14
C HIS A 8 -10.60 17.54 -12.47
N GLY A 9 -9.92 16.70 -11.70
CA GLY A 9 -9.90 15.25 -11.89
C GLY A 9 -10.06 14.49 -10.57
N GLN A 10 -10.12 13.18 -10.69
CA GLN A 10 -10.20 12.29 -9.54
C GLN A 10 -8.80 12.13 -8.91
N VAL A 11 -8.68 12.47 -7.63
CA VAL A 11 -7.44 12.27 -6.87
C VAL A 11 -7.22 10.78 -6.63
N ILE A 12 -6.08 10.26 -7.08
CA ILE A 12 -5.60 8.92 -6.75
C ILE A 12 -4.52 8.97 -5.67
N GLN A 13 -3.62 9.97 -5.75
CA GLN A 13 -2.61 10.23 -4.73
C GLN A 13 -2.53 11.73 -4.43
N GLU A 14 -2.65 12.06 -3.15
CA GLU A 14 -2.51 13.43 -2.64
C GLU A 14 -1.06 13.92 -2.75
N GLY A 15 -0.88 15.23 -2.93
CA GLY A 15 0.44 15.85 -3.01
C GLY A 15 0.40 17.17 -3.77
N PHE A 16 1.55 17.83 -3.86
CA PHE A 16 1.67 19.09 -4.61
C PHE A 16 2.86 19.03 -5.55
N GLY A 17 2.60 19.25 -6.84
CA GLY A 17 3.58 19.15 -7.91
C GLY A 17 3.67 20.43 -8.71
N ILE A 18 4.87 20.89 -9.02
CA ILE A 18 5.07 22.00 -9.98
C ILE A 18 6.09 21.54 -11.00
N GLY A 19 5.71 21.49 -12.26
CA GLY A 19 6.58 21.01 -13.32
C GLY A 19 6.06 21.34 -14.70
N LYS A 20 6.88 21.09 -15.72
CA LYS A 20 6.41 21.13 -17.11
C LYS A 20 5.67 19.85 -17.45
N ILE A 21 4.57 19.96 -18.17
CA ILE A 21 3.86 18.79 -18.67
C ILE A 21 4.72 18.07 -19.71
N TRP A 22 4.82 16.76 -19.54
CA TRP A 22 5.56 15.89 -20.43
C TRP A 22 4.76 14.65 -20.81
N SER A 23 4.53 14.49 -22.11
CA SER A 23 3.90 13.32 -22.71
C SER A 23 4.88 12.19 -22.91
N ILE A 24 4.45 10.98 -22.57
CA ILE A 24 5.28 9.77 -22.55
C ILE A 24 5.74 9.30 -23.93
N HIS A 25 5.06 9.72 -25.00
CA HIS A 25 5.33 9.30 -26.37
C HIS A 25 6.53 10.03 -27.01
N GLN A 26 7.21 10.93 -26.30
CA GLN A 26 8.39 11.64 -26.80
C GLN A 26 9.68 11.14 -26.12
N GLY A 27 10.51 10.45 -26.89
CA GLY A 27 11.71 9.72 -26.44
C GLY A 27 12.93 10.55 -26.04
N CYS A 28 12.77 11.78 -25.54
CA CYS A 28 13.88 12.57 -25.00
C CYS A 28 13.68 12.82 -23.50
N GLN A 29 14.72 12.64 -22.69
CA GLN A 29 14.65 12.92 -21.25
C GLN A 29 14.64 14.44 -21.01
N PRO A 30 13.71 14.98 -20.22
CA PRO A 30 13.66 16.41 -19.94
C PRO A 30 14.63 16.83 -18.82
N ASP A 31 15.35 17.93 -19.01
CA ASP A 31 16.33 18.52 -18.06
C ASP A 31 15.70 19.29 -16.88
N SER A 32 14.38 19.20 -16.68
CA SER A 32 13.64 20.02 -15.69
C SER A 32 12.56 19.21 -14.98
N PRO A 33 12.05 19.66 -13.80
CA PRO A 33 10.99 18.95 -13.10
C PRO A 33 9.73 18.84 -13.96
N ILE A 34 9.16 17.64 -14.05
CA ILE A 34 8.05 17.34 -14.96
C ILE A 34 6.80 16.86 -14.22
N ILE A 35 5.64 17.14 -14.81
CA ILE A 35 4.37 16.48 -14.52
C ILE A 35 4.11 15.56 -15.70
N LEU A 36 4.11 14.26 -15.47
CA LEU A 36 3.97 13.28 -16.55
C LEU A 36 2.51 13.10 -16.90
N VAL A 37 2.21 13.13 -18.19
CA VAL A 37 0.85 13.05 -18.69
C VAL A 37 0.75 11.97 -19.74
N ALA A 38 -0.23 11.09 -19.62
CA ALA A 38 -0.41 9.98 -20.56
C ALA A 38 -1.89 9.61 -20.68
N ASN A 39 -2.27 9.05 -21.83
CA ASN A 39 -3.58 8.41 -21.96
C ASN A 39 -3.61 7.10 -21.17
N GLU A 40 -2.50 6.35 -21.28
CA GLU A 40 -2.25 5.09 -20.60
C GLU A 40 -0.78 5.02 -20.20
N ILE A 41 -0.48 4.42 -19.04
CA ILE A 41 0.91 4.20 -18.62
C ILE A 41 1.12 2.78 -18.09
N CYS A 42 2.26 2.20 -18.43
CA CYS A 42 2.74 0.97 -17.80
C CYS A 42 3.97 1.24 -16.92
N LEU A 43 4.34 0.25 -16.11
CA LEU A 43 5.46 0.37 -15.18
C LEU A 43 6.81 0.61 -15.90
N GLN A 44 6.97 0.06 -17.11
CA GLN A 44 8.19 0.24 -17.90
C GLN A 44 8.37 1.70 -18.31
N ASP A 45 7.28 2.35 -18.69
CA ASP A 45 7.35 3.75 -19.09
C ASP A 45 7.74 4.64 -17.91
N LEU A 46 7.20 4.38 -16.71
CA LEU A 46 7.56 5.11 -15.49
C LEU A 46 9.02 4.93 -15.08
N MET A 47 9.59 3.73 -15.27
CA MET A 47 11.01 3.49 -14.99
C MET A 47 11.93 4.30 -15.90
N MET A 48 11.51 4.69 -17.10
CA MET A 48 12.31 5.58 -17.96
C MET A 48 12.50 6.99 -17.36
N PHE A 49 11.63 7.37 -16.42
CA PHE A 49 11.67 8.67 -15.75
C PHE A 49 12.18 8.57 -14.30
N SER A 50 12.78 7.44 -13.89
CA SER A 50 13.32 7.28 -12.53
C SER A 50 14.45 8.27 -12.20
N ASP A 51 15.21 8.69 -13.22
CA ASP A 51 16.33 9.62 -13.10
C ASP A 51 15.92 11.08 -13.29
N VAL A 52 14.64 11.33 -13.58
CA VAL A 52 14.07 12.66 -13.80
C VAL A 52 13.34 13.12 -12.54
N SER A 53 13.36 14.42 -12.24
CA SER A 53 12.58 14.99 -11.13
C SER A 53 11.08 15.00 -11.45
N LEU A 54 10.44 13.85 -11.33
CA LEU A 54 9.00 13.70 -11.49
C LEU A 54 8.28 14.36 -10.30
N GLN A 55 7.41 15.32 -10.60
CA GLN A 55 6.67 16.13 -9.61
C GLN A 55 5.19 15.78 -9.54
N GLY A 56 4.69 14.94 -10.44
CA GLY A 56 3.28 14.59 -10.50
C GLY A 56 2.90 13.79 -11.73
N MET A 57 1.69 13.23 -11.70
CA MET A 57 1.13 12.44 -12.80
C MET A 57 -0.33 12.82 -13.08
N ILE A 58 -0.68 12.91 -14.36
CA ILE A 58 -2.07 13.10 -14.83
C ILE A 58 -2.36 12.02 -15.87
N ILE A 59 -3.37 11.18 -15.66
CA ILE A 59 -3.69 10.11 -16.61
C ILE A 59 -5.15 10.21 -17.07
N HIS A 60 -5.37 10.14 -18.38
CA HIS A 60 -6.70 10.34 -18.96
C HIS A 60 -7.70 9.25 -18.55
N GLN A 61 -7.40 8.00 -18.90
CA GLN A 61 -8.22 6.86 -18.52
C GLN A 61 -7.55 6.14 -17.35
N ASN A 62 -8.36 5.60 -16.44
CA ASN A 62 -7.83 4.73 -15.40
C ASN A 62 -7.31 3.47 -16.10
N THR A 63 -6.05 3.49 -16.56
CA THR A 63 -5.38 2.28 -17.01
C THR A 63 -5.45 1.26 -15.91
N ARG A 64 -5.69 0.01 -16.30
CA ARG A 64 -5.86 -1.20 -15.48
C ARG A 64 -4.72 -1.51 -14.48
N CYS A 65 -4.19 -0.55 -13.76
CA CYS A 65 -2.95 -0.69 -13.01
C CYS A 65 -3.08 -0.08 -11.63
N ASP A 66 -3.50 -0.92 -10.66
CA ASP A 66 -3.13 -0.76 -9.25
C ASP A 66 -1.63 -0.46 -9.10
N HIS A 67 -0.79 -0.96 -10.01
CA HIS A 67 0.66 -0.78 -9.99
C HIS A 67 1.09 0.68 -10.20
N VAL A 68 0.37 1.44 -11.03
CA VAL A 68 0.72 2.84 -11.29
C VAL A 68 0.36 3.69 -10.08
N SER A 69 -0.82 3.45 -9.48
CA SER A 69 -1.24 4.11 -8.23
C SER A 69 -0.29 3.76 -7.07
N VAL A 70 0.09 2.48 -6.95
CA VAL A 70 1.08 2.01 -5.97
C VAL A 70 2.45 2.62 -6.22
N LEU A 71 2.85 2.84 -7.49
CA LEU A 71 4.10 3.50 -7.83
C LEU A 71 4.05 5.00 -7.56
N ALA A 72 2.96 5.70 -7.86
CA ALA A 72 2.79 7.11 -7.50
C ALA A 72 2.88 7.29 -5.97
N GLN A 73 2.25 6.39 -5.22
CA GLN A 73 2.43 6.27 -3.76
C GLN A 73 3.88 5.97 -3.37
N SER A 74 4.57 5.10 -4.12
CA SER A 74 5.99 4.80 -3.88
C SER A 74 6.89 6.02 -4.14
N LEU A 75 6.58 6.84 -5.14
CA LEU A 75 7.35 8.04 -5.47
C LEU A 75 6.93 9.27 -4.65
N ASN A 76 5.80 9.18 -3.92
CA ASN A 76 5.23 10.28 -3.12
C ASN A 76 4.98 11.54 -3.98
N ILE A 77 4.44 11.31 -5.17
CA ILE A 77 4.06 12.34 -6.13
C ILE A 77 2.53 12.38 -6.25
N PRO A 78 1.92 13.56 -6.43
CA PRO A 78 0.50 13.66 -6.71
C PRO A 78 0.13 12.94 -8.00
N TYR A 79 -1.01 12.25 -7.98
CA TYR A 79 -1.55 11.53 -9.13
C TYR A 79 -3.05 11.78 -9.25
N ILE A 80 -3.46 12.34 -10.39
CA ILE A 80 -4.87 12.65 -10.72
C ILE A 80 -5.26 11.92 -12.01
N THR A 81 -6.50 11.43 -12.06
CA THR A 81 -7.07 10.77 -13.24
C THR A 81 -8.36 11.44 -13.74
N GLY A 82 -8.84 11.02 -14.91
CA GLY A 82 -10.14 11.46 -15.43
C GLY A 82 -10.12 12.84 -16.08
N ILE A 83 -8.94 13.33 -16.45
CA ILE A 83 -8.75 14.59 -17.16
C ILE A 83 -8.43 14.29 -18.62
N ASP A 84 -9.12 14.94 -19.57
CA ASP A 84 -8.83 14.79 -21.00
C ASP A 84 -7.54 15.50 -21.38
N VAL A 85 -6.49 14.71 -21.61
CA VAL A 85 -5.14 15.18 -21.90
C VAL A 85 -5.08 15.66 -23.34
N GLN A 86 -4.64 16.90 -23.54
CA GLN A 86 -4.53 17.48 -24.88
C GLN A 86 -3.06 17.64 -25.27
N ASP A 87 -2.73 17.34 -26.54
CA ASP A 87 -1.35 17.39 -27.05
C ASP A 87 -0.65 18.75 -26.85
N HIS A 88 -1.42 19.84 -26.86
CA HIS A 88 -0.89 21.20 -26.68
C HIS A 88 -0.37 21.49 -25.27
N TRP A 89 -0.64 20.61 -24.29
CA TRP A 89 -0.13 20.77 -22.93
C TRP A 89 1.37 20.55 -22.86
N GLN A 90 1.96 19.88 -23.85
CA GLN A 90 3.37 19.54 -23.88
C GLN A 90 4.29 20.75 -23.63
N GLY A 91 5.20 20.61 -22.68
CA GLY A 91 6.17 21.64 -22.30
C GLY A 91 5.57 22.82 -21.52
N THR A 92 4.26 22.85 -21.32
CA THR A 92 3.56 23.90 -20.58
C THR A 92 3.81 23.73 -19.09
N LEU A 93 4.09 24.84 -18.40
CA LEU A 93 4.22 24.83 -16.95
C LEU A 93 2.86 24.57 -16.31
N ALA A 94 2.82 23.66 -15.35
CA ALA A 94 1.61 23.31 -14.64
C ALA A 94 1.85 23.24 -13.12
N VAL A 95 0.78 23.52 -12.37
CA VAL A 95 0.67 23.24 -10.96
C VAL A 95 -0.35 22.11 -10.81
N LEU A 96 0.03 21.07 -10.08
CA LEU A 96 -0.79 19.91 -9.76
C LEU A 96 -1.09 19.91 -8.26
N ASP A 97 -2.33 20.23 -7.90
CA ASP A 97 -2.83 20.10 -6.54
C ASP A 97 -3.57 18.77 -6.40
N GLY A 98 -2.86 17.75 -5.96
CA GLY A 98 -3.41 16.44 -5.66
C GLY A 98 -4.27 16.41 -4.39
N TYR A 99 -4.35 17.47 -3.58
CA TYR A 99 -5.29 17.52 -2.46
C TYR A 99 -6.69 17.91 -2.92
N GLN A 100 -6.77 18.86 -3.86
CA GLN A 100 -8.05 19.34 -4.40
C GLN A 100 -8.47 18.64 -5.69
N GLY A 101 -7.56 17.95 -6.38
CA GLY A 101 -7.86 17.35 -7.69
C GLY A 101 -7.62 18.32 -8.86
N ASP A 102 -6.95 19.44 -8.62
CA ASP A 102 -6.85 20.54 -9.56
C ASP A 102 -5.53 20.55 -10.34
N VAL A 103 -5.63 20.85 -11.63
CA VAL A 103 -4.50 21.07 -12.52
C VAL A 103 -4.60 22.47 -13.10
N LEU A 104 -3.63 23.33 -12.81
CA LEU A 104 -3.55 24.68 -13.35
C LEU A 104 -2.48 24.76 -14.43
N LEU A 105 -2.89 24.97 -15.68
CA LEU A 105 -1.99 25.12 -16.82
C LEU A 105 -1.63 26.58 -17.08
N SER A 106 -0.38 26.80 -17.51
CA SER A 106 0.16 28.14 -17.80
C SER A 106 -0.12 29.13 -16.65
N PRO A 107 0.23 28.80 -15.39
CA PRO A 107 -0.03 29.68 -14.26
C PRO A 107 0.68 31.02 -14.50
N SER A 108 -0.03 32.11 -14.20
CA SER A 108 0.54 33.44 -14.10
C SER A 108 1.63 33.47 -13.03
N LYS A 109 2.47 34.52 -13.05
CA LYS A 109 3.51 34.68 -12.03
C LYS A 109 2.92 34.78 -10.62
N GLU A 110 1.74 35.35 -10.48
CA GLU A 110 1.04 35.49 -9.20
C GLU A 110 0.51 34.13 -8.73
N GLU A 111 -0.18 33.39 -9.60
CA GLU A 111 -0.68 32.03 -9.30
C GLU A 111 0.46 31.07 -8.94
N LEU A 112 1.61 31.17 -9.63
CA LEU A 112 2.78 30.35 -9.32
C LEU A 112 3.44 30.72 -7.98
N VAL A 113 3.39 32.00 -7.57
CA VAL A 113 3.85 32.43 -6.25
C VAL A 113 2.91 31.89 -5.17
N LEU A 114 1.60 31.99 -5.37
CA LEU A 114 0.59 31.45 -4.46
C LEU A 114 0.75 29.93 -4.28
N ALA A 115 0.82 29.19 -5.38
CA ALA A 115 1.06 27.75 -5.38
C ALA A 115 2.33 27.35 -4.61
N LYS A 116 3.43 28.10 -4.80
CA LYS A 116 4.68 27.86 -4.04
C LYS A 116 4.54 28.19 -2.56
N GLN A 117 3.81 29.25 -2.21
CA GLN A 117 3.53 29.60 -0.82
C GLN A 117 2.67 28.54 -0.15
N GLU A 118 1.62 28.05 -0.81
CA GLU A 118 0.80 26.95 -0.32
C GLU A 118 1.63 25.69 -0.11
N GLN A 119 2.45 25.29 -1.09
CA GLN A 119 3.37 24.16 -0.93
C GLN A 119 4.30 24.34 0.28
N GLN A 120 4.85 25.55 0.50
CA GLN A 120 5.69 25.85 1.66
C GLN A 120 4.91 25.80 2.96
N ASN A 121 3.70 26.36 3.00
CA ASN A 121 2.82 26.34 4.17
C ASN A 121 2.45 24.90 4.56
N TYR A 122 2.10 24.05 3.59
CA TYR A 122 1.85 22.62 3.83
C TYR A 122 3.09 21.92 4.40
N ARG A 123 4.27 22.16 3.83
CA ARG A 123 5.52 21.56 4.33
C ARG A 123 5.87 22.04 5.73
N PHE A 124 5.67 23.32 6.02
CA PHE A 124 5.90 23.90 7.34
C PHE A 124 4.92 23.31 8.36
N ALA A 125 3.62 23.34 8.07
CA ALA A 125 2.58 22.76 8.91
C ALA A 125 2.83 21.26 9.18
N PHE A 126 3.21 20.49 8.16
CA PHE A 126 3.57 19.08 8.32
C PHE A 126 4.79 18.89 9.23
N THR A 127 5.80 19.76 9.11
CA THR A 127 7.00 19.71 9.95
C THR A 127 6.69 20.04 11.40
N GLU A 128 5.88 21.07 11.65
CA GLU A 128 5.41 21.39 13.00
C GLU A 128 4.56 20.27 13.60
N LEU A 129 3.64 19.72 12.82
CA LEU A 129 2.82 18.57 13.22
C LEU A 129 3.71 17.40 13.63
N LYS A 130 4.66 17.05 12.78
CA LYS A 130 5.63 15.99 13.04
C LYS A 130 6.45 16.24 14.30
N ALA A 131 6.88 17.48 14.54
CA ALA A 131 7.63 17.86 15.74
C ALA A 131 6.76 17.83 17.02
N SER A 132 5.46 18.10 16.89
CA SER A 132 4.50 18.11 18.00
C SER A 132 4.11 16.71 18.49
N ILE A 133 4.26 15.70 17.64
CA ILE A 133 3.88 14.32 17.95
C ILE A 133 4.86 13.70 18.93
N LYS A 134 4.31 13.38 20.11
CA LYS A 134 4.97 12.57 21.12
C LYS A 134 4.39 11.16 21.03
N VAL A 135 5.26 10.17 20.87
CA VAL A 135 4.90 8.74 20.93
C VAL A 135 4.73 8.37 22.41
N PRO A 136 3.74 7.55 22.85
CA PRO A 136 2.63 6.87 22.14
C PRO A 136 1.31 7.68 22.06
N SER A 137 0.40 7.28 21.16
CA SER A 137 -0.94 7.88 21.01
C SER A 137 -1.99 7.13 21.83
N TYR A 138 -2.79 7.85 22.60
CA TYR A 138 -3.82 7.30 23.48
C TYR A 138 -5.16 7.98 23.24
N MET A 139 -6.24 7.20 23.31
CA MET A 139 -7.59 7.73 23.38
C MET A 139 -7.85 8.38 24.75
N ALA A 140 -8.90 9.20 24.84
CA ALA A 140 -9.30 9.84 26.09
C ALA A 140 -9.63 8.86 27.24
N ASN A 141 -9.97 7.61 26.92
CA ASN A 141 -10.20 6.53 27.89
C ASN A 141 -8.91 5.78 28.31
N GLY A 142 -7.75 6.18 27.80
CA GLY A 142 -6.43 5.57 28.10
C GLY A 142 -6.06 4.37 27.20
N GLU A 143 -6.90 3.96 26.26
CA GLU A 143 -6.54 2.90 25.32
C GLU A 143 -5.52 3.39 24.29
N GLN A 144 -4.45 2.61 24.08
CA GLN A 144 -3.43 2.95 23.09
C GLN A 144 -3.95 2.75 21.67
N VAL A 145 -3.64 3.69 20.77
CA VAL A 145 -3.85 3.56 19.33
C VAL A 145 -2.48 3.49 18.67
N GLN A 146 -2.24 2.41 17.93
CA GLN A 146 -0.99 2.15 17.26
C GLN A 146 -1.09 2.56 15.79
N PHE A 147 -0.07 3.30 15.33
CA PHE A 147 0.07 3.67 13.92
C PHE A 147 1.32 3.04 13.32
N LEU A 148 1.10 2.13 12.38
CA LEU A 148 2.10 1.35 11.66
C LEU A 148 2.22 1.87 10.21
N ALA A 149 3.37 1.63 9.59
CA ALA A 149 3.58 1.96 8.18
C ALA A 149 3.13 0.81 7.26
N THR A 150 2.54 1.17 6.12
CA THR A 150 2.43 0.33 4.93
C THR A 150 3.57 0.70 3.99
N LEU A 151 4.38 -0.28 3.57
CA LEU A 151 5.55 -0.07 2.74
C LEU A 151 5.60 -1.07 1.57
N HIS A 152 6.25 -0.63 0.50
CA HIS A 152 6.45 -1.39 -0.75
C HIS A 152 7.93 -1.38 -1.20
N ASP A 153 8.80 -0.74 -0.42
CA ASP A 153 10.22 -0.55 -0.73
C ASP A 153 10.99 -0.34 0.59
N LEU A 154 12.20 -0.89 0.66
CA LEU A 154 13.13 -0.74 1.77
C LEU A 154 13.61 0.71 1.93
N SER A 155 13.76 1.47 0.84
CA SER A 155 14.27 2.86 0.89
C SER A 155 13.40 3.78 1.77
N LYS A 156 12.13 3.41 1.96
CA LYS A 156 11.15 4.19 2.72
C LYS A 156 11.15 3.93 4.22
N ILE A 157 11.88 2.94 4.71
CA ILE A 157 11.88 2.56 6.13
C ILE A 157 12.34 3.74 7.00
N SER A 158 13.44 4.41 6.62
CA SER A 158 13.95 5.56 7.37
C SER A 158 12.94 6.72 7.43
N ARG A 159 12.19 6.95 6.34
CA ARG A 159 11.11 7.94 6.32
C ARG A 159 9.94 7.53 7.22
N ALA A 160 9.56 6.26 7.24
CA ALA A 160 8.51 5.74 8.10
C ALA A 160 8.86 5.89 9.60
N ILE A 161 10.08 5.48 9.99
CA ILE A 161 10.58 5.67 11.35
C ILE A 161 10.65 7.16 11.68
N GLY A 162 11.16 7.98 10.74
CA GLY A 162 11.20 9.42 10.88
C GLY A 162 9.82 10.03 11.10
N ASN A 163 8.77 9.48 10.51
CA ASN A 163 7.37 9.90 10.68
C ASN A 163 6.66 9.22 11.87
N SER A 164 7.44 8.68 12.82
CA SER A 164 6.94 8.08 14.06
C SER A 164 6.06 6.85 13.85
N ALA A 165 6.34 6.03 12.83
CA ALA A 165 5.74 4.71 12.71
C ALA A 165 6.19 3.81 13.88
N GLU A 166 5.25 3.13 14.53
CA GLU A 166 5.54 2.18 15.62
C GLU A 166 6.03 0.81 15.13
N GLY A 167 5.97 0.58 13.81
CA GLY A 167 6.37 -0.66 13.14
C GLY A 167 5.87 -0.67 11.70
N ILE A 168 6.00 -1.80 11.03
CA ILE A 168 5.39 -2.05 9.72
C ILE A 168 4.18 -2.95 9.91
N GLY A 169 3.02 -2.45 9.53
CA GLY A 169 1.75 -3.19 9.58
C GLY A 169 1.46 -3.95 8.29
N LEU A 170 2.10 -3.54 7.18
CA LEU A 170 2.04 -4.21 5.90
C LEU A 170 3.28 -3.89 5.07
N PHE A 171 4.15 -4.87 4.88
CA PHE A 171 5.17 -4.86 3.85
C PHE A 171 4.72 -5.73 2.68
N ARG A 172 4.57 -5.13 1.52
CA ARG A 172 4.16 -5.79 0.28
C ARG A 172 5.38 -6.43 -0.39
N SER A 173 5.45 -7.76 -0.47
CA SER A 173 6.62 -8.47 -1.01
C SER A 173 6.70 -8.47 -2.55
N GLU A 174 5.64 -8.05 -3.24
CA GLU A 174 5.51 -8.11 -4.70
C GLU A 174 6.57 -7.26 -5.42
N PHE A 175 7.06 -6.19 -4.80
CA PHE A 175 8.05 -5.30 -5.42
C PHE A 175 9.32 -6.04 -5.84
N LEU A 176 9.72 -7.05 -5.06
CA LEU A 176 10.90 -7.87 -5.33
C LEU A 176 10.78 -8.66 -6.64
N PHE A 177 9.55 -9.03 -7.01
CA PHE A 177 9.22 -9.78 -8.21
C PHE A 177 9.02 -8.87 -9.42
N LEU A 178 8.39 -7.70 -9.19
CA LEU A 178 8.09 -6.72 -10.23
C LEU A 178 9.35 -6.10 -10.83
N GLN A 179 10.42 -5.95 -10.03
CA GLN A 179 11.67 -5.33 -10.45
C GLN A 179 12.71 -6.32 -10.99
N SER A 180 12.46 -7.62 -10.88
CA SER A 180 13.45 -8.64 -11.23
C SER A 180 13.18 -9.27 -12.60
N ASP A 181 14.24 -9.47 -13.39
CA ASP A 181 14.17 -10.20 -14.66
C ASP A 181 14.07 -11.72 -14.46
N SER A 182 14.56 -12.23 -13.32
CA SER A 182 14.45 -13.62 -12.89
C SER A 182 13.72 -13.74 -11.57
N ILE A 183 13.11 -14.91 -11.32
CA ILE A 183 12.44 -15.16 -10.04
C ILE A 183 13.47 -15.07 -8.91
N PRO A 184 13.27 -14.22 -7.90
CA PRO A 184 14.21 -14.07 -6.80
C PRO A 184 14.23 -15.35 -5.95
N ASP A 185 15.42 -15.95 -5.82
CA ASP A 185 15.63 -17.13 -5.01
C ASP A 185 15.56 -16.84 -3.50
N GLU A 186 15.71 -17.90 -2.70
CA GLU A 186 15.67 -17.80 -1.24
C GLU A 186 16.72 -16.81 -0.69
N ASP A 187 17.93 -16.78 -1.24
CA ASP A 187 19.00 -15.94 -0.70
C ASP A 187 18.75 -14.46 -1.00
N ILE A 188 18.31 -14.11 -2.22
CA ILE A 188 17.91 -12.74 -2.57
C ILE A 188 16.78 -12.27 -1.64
N GLN A 189 15.78 -13.13 -1.44
CA GLN A 189 14.67 -12.84 -0.53
C GLN A 189 15.14 -12.68 0.92
N TYR A 190 16.01 -13.57 1.39
CA TYR A 190 16.56 -13.55 2.75
C TYR A 190 17.33 -12.26 3.02
N TRP A 191 18.23 -11.86 2.12
CA TRP A 191 19.00 -10.62 2.27
C TRP A 191 18.08 -9.40 2.32
N THR A 192 17.06 -9.36 1.45
CA THR A 192 16.05 -8.30 1.44
C THR A 192 15.29 -8.21 2.78
N TYR A 193 14.74 -9.33 3.26
CA TYR A 193 13.99 -9.34 4.51
C TYR A 193 14.89 -9.12 5.73
N ARG A 194 16.13 -9.62 5.73
CA ARG A 194 17.12 -9.34 6.78
C ARG A 194 17.41 -7.84 6.86
N THR A 195 17.69 -7.18 5.73
CA THR A 195 17.92 -5.74 5.69
C THR A 195 16.71 -4.99 6.25
N LEU A 196 15.50 -5.37 5.85
CA LEU A 196 14.26 -4.84 6.42
C LEU A 196 14.26 -4.95 7.95
N MET A 197 14.43 -6.16 8.48
CA MET A 197 14.37 -6.41 9.92
C MET A 197 15.41 -5.63 10.71
N GLN A 198 16.64 -5.53 10.19
CA GLN A 198 17.71 -4.74 10.82
C GLN A 198 17.38 -3.25 10.84
N CYS A 199 16.80 -2.70 9.76
CA CYS A 199 16.39 -1.30 9.70
C CYS A 199 15.23 -0.95 10.64
N MET A 200 14.45 -1.95 11.10
CA MET A 200 13.34 -1.71 12.03
C MET A 200 13.78 -1.51 13.48
N GLU A 201 15.04 -1.80 13.82
CA GLU A 201 15.63 -1.59 15.16
C GLU A 201 14.77 -2.23 16.27
N GLY A 202 14.28 -3.45 16.04
CA GLY A 202 13.47 -4.21 17.00
C GLY A 202 11.96 -3.92 16.95
N ARG A 203 11.50 -2.91 16.20
CA ARG A 203 10.06 -2.70 15.95
C ARG A 203 9.48 -3.86 15.13
N PRO A 204 8.20 -4.22 15.33
CA PRO A 204 7.58 -5.31 14.59
C PRO A 204 7.42 -4.96 13.11
N ALA A 205 7.58 -5.97 12.25
CA ALA A 205 7.31 -5.86 10.83
C ALA A 205 6.45 -7.02 10.33
N THR A 206 5.30 -6.68 9.76
CA THR A 206 4.39 -7.63 9.12
C THR A 206 4.68 -7.68 7.64
N ILE A 207 5.21 -8.81 7.17
CA ILE A 207 5.48 -9.07 5.76
C ILE A 207 4.34 -9.92 5.21
N ARG A 208 3.66 -9.40 4.18
CA ARG A 208 2.67 -10.17 3.45
C ARG A 208 3.40 -11.06 2.46
N THR A 209 3.02 -12.33 2.43
CA THR A 209 3.47 -13.27 1.39
C THR A 209 3.01 -12.81 0.01
N LEU A 210 3.58 -13.38 -1.05
CA LEU A 210 3.33 -12.90 -2.41
C LEU A 210 1.82 -12.90 -2.74
N ASP A 211 1.27 -11.70 -3.01
CA ASP A 211 -0.06 -11.54 -3.60
C ASP A 211 0.09 -11.10 -5.04
N ILE A 212 0.27 -12.07 -5.92
CA ILE A 212 0.30 -11.90 -7.37
C ILE A 212 -0.96 -12.52 -7.98
N GLY A 213 -1.44 -11.96 -9.09
CA GLY A 213 -2.48 -12.53 -9.94
C GLY A 213 -2.12 -12.28 -11.41
N SER A 214 -2.90 -12.83 -12.36
CA SER A 214 -2.63 -12.68 -13.80
C SER A 214 -2.84 -11.25 -14.32
N ASP A 215 -3.36 -10.34 -13.49
CA ASP A 215 -3.43 -8.91 -13.74
C ASP A 215 -2.05 -8.23 -13.65
N LYS A 216 -1.09 -8.87 -12.96
CA LYS A 216 0.24 -8.32 -12.74
C LYS A 216 1.22 -8.87 -13.77
N MET A 217 1.69 -8.00 -14.66
CA MET A 217 2.68 -8.35 -15.68
C MET A 217 4.07 -8.55 -15.05
N LEU A 218 4.40 -9.77 -14.64
CA LEU A 218 5.73 -10.15 -14.16
C LEU A 218 6.62 -10.56 -15.33
N LYS A 219 7.77 -9.88 -15.48
CA LYS A 219 8.82 -10.29 -16.44
C LYS A 219 9.41 -11.65 -16.08
N CYS A 220 9.71 -11.83 -14.80
CA CYS A 220 10.32 -13.05 -14.28
C CYS A 220 9.42 -14.29 -14.33
N MET A 221 8.11 -14.11 -14.45
CA MET A 221 7.13 -15.19 -14.34
C MET A 221 5.87 -14.86 -15.15
N PRO A 222 5.86 -15.13 -16.47
CA PRO A 222 4.68 -14.91 -17.29
C PRO A 222 3.55 -15.86 -16.84
N LEU A 223 2.43 -15.28 -16.41
CA LEU A 223 1.23 -16.01 -16.02
C LEU A 223 0.26 -16.12 -17.20
N PRO A 224 -0.50 -17.23 -17.32
CA PRO A 224 -1.55 -17.32 -18.32
C PRO A 224 -2.60 -16.23 -18.06
N ALA A 225 -3.13 -15.65 -19.15
CA ALA A 225 -4.21 -14.68 -19.03
C ALA A 225 -5.48 -15.36 -18.53
N GLU A 226 -6.15 -14.74 -17.56
CA GLU A 226 -7.45 -15.17 -17.05
C GLU A 226 -8.53 -14.17 -17.46
N GLU A 227 -9.77 -14.65 -17.63
CA GLU A 227 -10.92 -13.77 -17.90
C GLU A 227 -11.19 -12.81 -16.74
N ASN A 228 -11.03 -13.30 -15.50
CA ASN A 228 -11.27 -12.53 -14.28
C ASN A 228 -10.09 -12.69 -13.31
N PRO A 229 -8.96 -12.01 -13.53
CA PRO A 229 -7.76 -12.15 -12.71
C PRO A 229 -7.99 -11.93 -11.21
N ALA A 230 -8.87 -10.98 -10.86
CA ALA A 230 -9.22 -10.70 -9.47
C ALA A 230 -9.95 -11.88 -8.79
N LEU A 231 -10.63 -12.75 -9.54
CA LEU A 231 -11.30 -13.95 -9.02
C LEU A 231 -10.48 -15.22 -9.24
N GLY A 232 -9.27 -15.08 -9.75
CA GLY A 232 -8.44 -16.11 -10.34
C GLY A 232 -7.45 -16.82 -9.42
N GLU A 233 -6.39 -17.37 -10.03
CA GLU A 233 -5.21 -17.90 -9.34
C GLU A 233 -4.36 -16.75 -8.81
N ARG A 234 -4.78 -16.18 -7.68
CA ARG A 234 -4.07 -15.07 -7.02
C ARG A 234 -3.82 -15.28 -5.53
N GLY A 235 -2.89 -14.50 -4.98
CA GLY A 235 -2.62 -14.51 -3.55
C GLY A 235 -2.12 -15.86 -3.06
N ILE A 236 -2.67 -16.32 -1.94
CA ILE A 236 -2.24 -17.60 -1.35
C ILE A 236 -2.51 -18.82 -2.24
N ARG A 237 -3.51 -18.77 -3.13
CA ARG A 237 -3.82 -19.87 -4.05
C ARG A 237 -2.67 -20.13 -5.01
N PHE A 238 -2.10 -19.05 -5.55
CA PHE A 238 -0.92 -19.10 -6.40
C PHE A 238 0.26 -19.77 -5.67
N CYS A 239 0.47 -19.38 -4.41
CA CYS A 239 1.53 -19.91 -3.55
C CYS A 239 1.32 -21.39 -3.20
N LEU A 240 0.11 -21.80 -2.81
CA LEU A 240 -0.20 -23.18 -2.42
C LEU A 240 -0.14 -24.15 -3.61
N ASN A 241 -0.47 -23.68 -4.82
CA ASN A 241 -0.32 -24.47 -6.04
C ASN A 241 1.16 -24.64 -6.48
N ARG A 242 2.08 -23.85 -5.92
CA ARG A 242 3.52 -23.88 -6.23
C ARG A 242 4.34 -23.95 -4.93
N PRO A 243 4.21 -25.03 -4.14
CA PRO A 243 4.76 -25.12 -2.79
C PRO A 243 6.29 -25.01 -2.77
N ASP A 244 7.00 -25.57 -3.77
CA ASP A 244 8.47 -25.49 -3.81
C ASP A 244 8.97 -24.04 -3.91
N TRP A 245 8.29 -23.23 -4.73
CA TRP A 245 8.59 -21.81 -4.85
C TRP A 245 8.17 -21.05 -3.58
N PHE A 246 6.98 -21.35 -3.04
CA PHE A 246 6.50 -20.69 -1.84
C PHE A 246 7.38 -20.98 -0.62
N LYS A 247 7.91 -22.20 -0.50
CA LYS A 247 8.89 -22.57 0.53
C LYS A 247 10.15 -21.71 0.49
N GLN A 248 10.62 -21.28 -0.69
CA GLN A 248 11.77 -20.36 -0.76
C GLN A 248 11.47 -19.03 -0.05
N GLN A 249 10.27 -18.46 -0.26
CA GLN A 249 9.84 -17.26 0.45
C GLN A 249 9.71 -17.51 1.96
N LEU A 250 9.09 -18.61 2.38
CA LEU A 250 8.92 -18.94 3.79
C LEU A 250 10.25 -19.17 4.51
N ARG A 251 11.18 -19.89 3.88
CA ARG A 251 12.54 -20.11 4.42
C ARG A 251 13.32 -18.81 4.55
N ALA A 252 13.25 -17.94 3.56
CA ALA A 252 13.84 -16.61 3.61
C ALA A 252 13.30 -15.77 4.78
N LEU A 253 11.97 -15.79 5.01
CA LEU A 253 11.33 -15.10 6.13
C LEU A 253 11.76 -15.69 7.49
N LEU A 254 11.80 -17.01 7.61
CA LEU A 254 12.26 -17.71 8.82
C LEU A 254 13.72 -17.38 9.16
N ARG A 255 14.60 -17.35 8.16
CA ARG A 255 16.00 -16.93 8.33
C ARG A 255 16.12 -15.47 8.75
N ALA A 256 15.30 -14.58 8.17
CA ALA A 256 15.28 -13.16 8.50
C ALA A 256 14.71 -12.85 9.90
N ALA A 257 13.85 -13.73 10.43
CA ALA A 257 13.24 -13.58 11.75
C ALA A 257 14.25 -13.58 12.92
N LEU A 258 15.50 -14.03 12.70
CA LEU A 258 16.58 -13.90 13.68
C LEU A 258 16.95 -12.45 14.01
N TYR A 259 16.58 -11.50 13.13
CA TYR A 259 17.02 -10.11 13.21
C TYR A 259 15.94 -9.15 13.75
N GLY A 260 14.78 -9.66 14.19
CA GLY A 260 13.74 -8.83 14.81
C GLY A 260 12.38 -9.51 14.90
N SER A 261 11.36 -8.76 15.33
CA SER A 261 9.98 -9.27 15.43
C SER A 261 9.30 -9.31 14.06
N LEU A 262 9.42 -10.46 13.38
CA LEU A 262 8.83 -10.70 12.07
C LEU A 262 7.46 -11.38 12.20
N ARG A 263 6.47 -10.85 11.48
CA ARG A 263 5.12 -11.41 11.36
C ARG A 263 4.85 -11.75 9.89
N ILE A 264 4.32 -12.92 9.60
CA ILE A 264 3.92 -13.35 8.25
C ILE A 264 2.41 -13.19 8.12
N SER A 265 1.97 -12.47 7.09
CA SER A 265 0.55 -12.33 6.74
C SER A 265 0.24 -13.04 5.43
N TYR A 266 -0.83 -13.83 5.40
CA TYR A 266 -1.28 -14.56 4.20
C TYR A 266 -2.45 -13.83 3.52
N PRO A 267 -2.31 -13.40 2.25
CA PRO A 267 -3.34 -12.72 1.47
C PRO A 267 -4.40 -13.70 0.93
N MET A 268 -5.57 -13.18 0.56
CA MET A 268 -6.61 -13.90 -0.20
C MET A 268 -7.11 -15.20 0.43
N ILE A 269 -6.99 -15.36 1.74
CA ILE A 269 -7.52 -16.52 2.47
C ILE A 269 -9.04 -16.52 2.34
N THR A 270 -9.62 -17.70 2.09
CA THR A 270 -11.08 -17.92 2.01
C THR A 270 -11.57 -19.08 2.87
N SER A 271 -10.67 -19.92 3.38
CA SER A 271 -10.98 -21.08 4.21
C SER A 271 -9.94 -21.26 5.34
N LEU A 272 -10.33 -21.95 6.41
CA LEU A 272 -9.37 -22.35 7.46
C LEU A 272 -8.30 -23.30 6.90
N ASP A 273 -8.68 -24.22 6.01
CA ASP A 273 -7.77 -25.22 5.45
C ASP A 273 -6.60 -24.60 4.70
N GLU A 274 -6.82 -23.53 3.93
CA GLU A 274 -5.76 -22.75 3.29
C GLU A 274 -4.76 -22.24 4.33
N PHE A 275 -5.25 -21.65 5.42
CA PHE A 275 -4.39 -21.13 6.47
C PHE A 275 -3.61 -22.23 7.22
N LEU A 276 -4.25 -23.37 7.51
CA LEU A 276 -3.60 -24.51 8.12
C LEU A 276 -2.52 -25.11 7.22
N GLN A 277 -2.73 -25.14 5.90
CA GLN A 277 -1.70 -25.53 4.93
C GLN A 277 -0.50 -24.59 4.97
N CYS A 278 -0.70 -23.27 5.07
CA CYS A 278 0.40 -22.32 5.25
C CYS A 278 1.21 -22.62 6.51
N LYS A 279 0.53 -22.85 7.65
CA LYS A 279 1.20 -23.20 8.91
C LYS A 279 2.00 -24.50 8.79
N ALA A 280 1.45 -25.51 8.11
CA ALA A 280 2.14 -26.77 7.86
C ALA A 280 3.40 -26.58 6.99
N LEU A 281 3.32 -25.75 5.94
CA LEU A 281 4.49 -25.42 5.12
C LEU A 281 5.58 -24.69 5.92
N VAL A 282 5.22 -23.76 6.81
CA VAL A 282 6.19 -23.12 7.71
C VAL A 282 6.88 -24.15 8.61
N GLN A 283 6.16 -25.14 9.15
CA GLN A 283 6.77 -26.20 9.95
C GLN A 283 7.70 -27.09 9.12
N ALA A 284 7.31 -27.42 7.87
CA ALA A 284 8.17 -28.16 6.96
C ALA A 284 9.47 -27.38 6.67
N CYS A 285 9.39 -26.08 6.37
CA CYS A 285 10.57 -25.23 6.17
C CYS A 285 11.49 -25.18 7.38
N LYS A 286 10.95 -25.12 8.60
CA LYS A 286 11.76 -25.17 9.83
C LYS A 286 12.52 -26.48 9.97
N LEU A 287 11.89 -27.61 9.64
CA LEU A 287 12.54 -28.93 9.65
C LEU A 287 13.65 -29.02 8.60
N GLU A 288 13.40 -28.53 7.38
CA GLU A 288 14.39 -28.50 6.29
C GLU A 288 15.60 -27.64 6.67
N LEU A 289 15.37 -26.41 7.16
CA LEU A 289 16.44 -25.51 7.62
C LEU A 289 17.25 -26.13 8.77
N ALA A 290 16.59 -26.83 9.71
CA ALA A 290 17.27 -27.53 10.80
C ALA A 290 18.15 -28.69 10.28
N GLN A 291 17.67 -29.47 9.30
CA GLN A 291 18.43 -30.56 8.68
C GLN A 291 19.65 -30.06 7.91
N GLU A 292 19.53 -28.89 7.28
CA GLU A 292 20.62 -28.22 6.56
C GLU A 292 21.58 -27.46 7.50
N GLY A 293 21.27 -27.36 8.79
CA GLY A 293 22.09 -26.62 9.76
C GLY A 293 22.01 -25.10 9.58
N ILE A 294 20.96 -24.59 8.94
CA ILE A 294 20.74 -23.16 8.70
C ILE A 294 19.94 -22.56 9.88
N PRO A 295 20.47 -21.54 10.58
CA PRO A 295 19.75 -20.88 11.66
C PRO A 295 18.46 -20.19 11.18
N TYR A 296 17.42 -20.25 12.00
CA TYR A 296 16.13 -19.59 11.76
C TYR A 296 15.48 -19.11 13.06
N GLY A 297 14.57 -18.14 12.94
CA GLY A 297 13.78 -17.61 14.06
C GLY A 297 12.31 -18.06 14.01
N ASP A 298 11.60 -17.76 15.09
CA ASP A 298 10.15 -17.90 15.15
C ASP A 298 9.44 -16.69 14.55
N VAL A 299 8.25 -16.93 14.00
CA VAL A 299 7.43 -15.92 13.33
C VAL A 299 5.99 -16.05 13.80
N ALA A 300 5.35 -14.90 14.06
CA ALA A 300 3.90 -14.88 14.23
C ALA A 300 3.23 -15.02 12.85
N GLN A 301 2.16 -15.79 12.77
CA GLN A 301 1.44 -16.10 11.55
C GLN A 301 0.01 -15.59 11.62
N GLY A 302 -0.37 -14.75 10.67
CA GLY A 302 -1.67 -14.10 10.65
C GLY A 302 -2.34 -14.13 9.29
N VAL A 303 -3.63 -13.82 9.29
CA VAL A 303 -4.47 -13.84 8.09
C VAL A 303 -4.84 -12.42 7.69
N MET A 304 -4.73 -12.12 6.40
CA MET A 304 -5.35 -10.92 5.85
C MET A 304 -6.82 -11.20 5.55
N ILE A 305 -7.72 -10.59 6.33
CA ILE A 305 -9.16 -10.64 6.14
C ILE A 305 -9.55 -9.63 5.07
N GLU A 306 -9.49 -10.07 3.82
CA GLU A 306 -9.77 -9.24 2.64
C GLU A 306 -10.77 -9.89 1.67
N THR A 307 -11.36 -11.02 2.05
CA THR A 307 -12.44 -11.68 1.31
C THR A 307 -13.70 -11.74 2.17
N PRO A 308 -14.90 -11.65 1.56
CA PRO A 308 -16.15 -11.84 2.30
C PRO A 308 -16.21 -13.20 2.99
N ALA A 309 -15.64 -14.25 2.37
CA ALA A 309 -15.54 -15.58 2.96
C ALA A 309 -14.74 -15.56 4.28
N ALA A 310 -13.55 -14.94 4.29
CA ALA A 310 -12.74 -14.79 5.49
C ALA A 310 -13.43 -13.98 6.59
N VAL A 311 -14.24 -12.98 6.22
CA VAL A 311 -15.09 -12.28 7.20
C VAL A 311 -16.07 -13.28 7.82
N MET A 312 -16.82 -14.04 7.02
CA MET A 312 -17.81 -15.01 7.54
C MET A 312 -17.24 -16.06 8.49
N ILE A 313 -15.98 -16.45 8.32
CA ILE A 313 -15.29 -17.42 9.18
C ILE A 313 -14.26 -16.76 10.12
N SER A 314 -14.33 -15.45 10.34
CA SER A 314 -13.31 -14.69 11.07
C SER A 314 -13.07 -15.21 12.49
N ASP A 315 -14.12 -15.69 13.17
CA ASP A 315 -14.01 -16.30 14.49
C ASP A 315 -13.11 -17.55 14.50
N GLU A 316 -13.25 -18.40 13.48
CA GLU A 316 -12.46 -19.61 13.33
C GLU A 316 -11.01 -19.31 12.91
N LEU A 317 -10.82 -18.32 12.04
CA LEU A 317 -9.48 -17.86 11.67
C LEU A 317 -8.75 -17.26 12.88
N CYS A 318 -9.41 -16.40 13.66
CA CYS A 318 -8.86 -15.79 14.86
C CYS A 318 -8.42 -16.84 15.90
N ARG A 319 -9.16 -17.94 16.06
CA ARG A 319 -8.77 -19.05 16.97
C ARG A 319 -7.45 -19.72 16.60
N HIS A 320 -7.03 -19.65 15.33
CA HIS A 320 -5.83 -20.35 14.85
C HIS A 320 -4.68 -19.40 14.48
N SER A 321 -4.94 -18.10 14.36
CA SER A 321 -3.98 -17.09 13.95
C SER A 321 -3.42 -16.30 15.13
N ASP A 322 -2.15 -15.92 15.07
CA ASP A 322 -1.56 -15.04 16.07
C ASP A 322 -2.07 -13.59 15.93
N PHE A 323 -2.51 -13.21 14.73
CA PHE A 323 -3.10 -11.91 14.42
C PHE A 323 -3.92 -11.94 13.14
N VAL A 324 -4.74 -10.91 12.95
CA VAL A 324 -5.48 -10.65 11.72
C VAL A 324 -5.23 -9.23 11.21
N SER A 325 -5.27 -9.05 9.90
CA SER A 325 -5.21 -7.74 9.26
C SER A 325 -6.39 -7.57 8.31
N ILE A 326 -7.19 -6.52 8.45
CA ILE A 326 -8.32 -6.28 7.54
C ILE A 326 -7.82 -5.50 6.33
N GLY A 327 -7.83 -6.13 5.15
CA GLY A 327 -7.47 -5.53 3.87
C GLY A 327 -8.70 -4.91 3.20
N THR A 328 -8.99 -3.65 3.51
CA THR A 328 -10.27 -3.02 3.10
C THR A 328 -10.41 -2.78 1.59
N THR A 329 -9.29 -2.66 0.86
CA THR A 329 -9.31 -2.41 -0.58
C THR A 329 -9.88 -3.60 -1.36
N ASP A 330 -9.38 -4.80 -1.08
CA ASP A 330 -9.88 -6.03 -1.72
C ASP A 330 -11.23 -6.46 -1.12
N LEU A 331 -11.43 -6.28 0.19
CA LEU A 331 -12.70 -6.60 0.84
C LEU A 331 -13.86 -5.83 0.22
N MET A 332 -13.68 -4.53 -0.05
CA MET A 332 -14.70 -3.70 -0.67
C MET A 332 -15.00 -4.13 -2.11
N GLN A 333 -13.96 -4.39 -2.90
CA GLN A 333 -14.10 -4.87 -4.29
C GLN A 333 -14.94 -6.14 -4.37
N TYR A 334 -14.66 -7.16 -3.55
CA TYR A 334 -15.41 -8.41 -3.58
C TYR A 334 -16.79 -8.30 -2.94
N THR A 335 -16.94 -7.47 -1.91
CA THR A 335 -18.25 -7.28 -1.25
C THR A 335 -19.24 -6.55 -2.14
N LEU A 336 -18.76 -5.53 -2.87
CA LEU A 336 -19.58 -4.69 -3.74
C LEU A 336 -19.58 -5.15 -5.20
N ALA A 337 -18.84 -6.22 -5.50
CA ALA A 337 -18.67 -6.77 -6.85
C ALA A 337 -18.28 -5.70 -7.89
N ALA A 338 -17.42 -4.77 -7.49
CA ALA A 338 -16.98 -3.65 -8.31
C ALA A 338 -15.47 -3.65 -8.44
N ASP A 339 -14.98 -3.84 -9.67
CA ASP A 339 -13.55 -3.75 -9.97
C ASP A 339 -13.10 -2.28 -9.88
N ARG A 340 -12.13 -1.99 -9.01
CA ARG A 340 -11.55 -0.65 -8.85
C ARG A 340 -10.78 -0.18 -10.08
N CYS A 341 -10.31 -1.11 -10.89
CA CYS A 341 -9.66 -0.83 -12.17
C CYS A 341 -10.66 -0.50 -13.28
N ASN A 342 -11.97 -0.70 -13.06
CA ASN A 342 -13.00 -0.39 -14.03
C ASN A 342 -13.62 0.99 -13.76
N PRO A 343 -13.26 2.04 -14.52
CA PRO A 343 -13.73 3.40 -14.27
C PRO A 343 -15.26 3.54 -14.39
N ALA A 344 -15.93 2.68 -15.15
CA ALA A 344 -17.39 2.73 -15.30
C ALA A 344 -18.14 2.40 -14.00
N ILE A 345 -17.51 1.66 -13.08
CA ILE A 345 -18.13 1.18 -11.83
C ILE A 345 -17.32 1.52 -10.58
N ALA A 346 -16.16 2.17 -10.71
CA ALA A 346 -15.32 2.56 -9.58
C ALA A 346 -16.06 3.44 -8.56
N HIS A 347 -17.05 4.22 -8.99
CA HIS A 347 -17.91 5.04 -8.12
C HIS A 347 -18.78 4.22 -7.15
N LEU A 348 -18.94 2.91 -7.37
CA LEU A 348 -19.65 2.01 -6.46
C LEU A 348 -18.80 1.67 -5.22
N LEU A 349 -17.48 1.85 -5.28
CA LEU A 349 -16.56 1.59 -4.18
C LEU A 349 -16.61 2.72 -3.15
N ASP A 350 -17.63 2.68 -2.31
CA ASP A 350 -17.83 3.65 -1.24
C ASP A 350 -17.23 3.16 0.10
N PRO A 351 -16.19 3.83 0.64
CA PRO A 351 -15.68 3.57 1.98
C PRO A 351 -16.72 3.69 3.10
N MET A 352 -17.78 4.48 2.88
CA MET A 352 -18.89 4.66 3.83
C MET A 352 -19.98 3.59 3.70
N HIS A 353 -19.82 2.61 2.81
CA HIS A 353 -20.86 1.62 2.55
C HIS A 353 -21.19 0.79 3.82
N PRO A 354 -22.48 0.66 4.21
CA PRO A 354 -22.87 -0.01 5.45
C PRO A 354 -22.38 -1.46 5.59
N ALA A 355 -22.27 -2.19 4.47
CA ALA A 355 -21.71 -3.55 4.47
C ALA A 355 -20.26 -3.58 4.98
N MET A 356 -19.44 -2.57 4.66
CA MET A 356 -18.04 -2.50 5.12
C MET A 356 -17.98 -2.34 6.64
N PHE A 357 -18.83 -1.49 7.21
CA PHE A 357 -18.91 -1.32 8.67
C PHE A 357 -19.38 -2.60 9.36
N ALA A 358 -20.39 -3.28 8.80
CA ALA A 358 -20.89 -4.53 9.33
C ALA A 358 -19.80 -5.62 9.32
N MET A 359 -19.07 -5.75 8.21
CA MET A 359 -17.97 -6.71 8.06
C MET A 359 -16.81 -6.40 9.00
N ILE A 360 -16.35 -5.15 9.07
CA ILE A 360 -15.27 -4.73 9.97
C ILE A 360 -15.67 -5.00 11.42
N ARG A 361 -16.89 -4.64 11.84
CA ARG A 361 -17.40 -4.93 13.18
C ARG A 361 -17.35 -6.43 13.49
N MET A 362 -17.79 -7.27 12.56
CA MET A 362 -17.80 -8.72 12.77
C MET A 362 -16.39 -9.29 12.99
N VAL A 363 -15.40 -8.79 12.24
CA VAL A 363 -13.99 -9.18 12.42
C VAL A 363 -13.43 -8.64 13.73
N VAL A 364 -13.75 -7.40 14.12
CA VAL A 364 -13.31 -6.83 15.40
C VAL A 364 -13.91 -7.59 16.59
N GLU A 365 -15.19 -7.95 16.54
CA GLU A 365 -15.83 -8.77 17.56
C GLU A 365 -15.19 -10.16 17.66
N ALA A 366 -14.90 -10.79 16.52
CA ALA A 366 -14.20 -12.08 16.48
C ALA A 366 -12.78 -11.99 17.08
N ALA A 367 -12.02 -10.95 16.72
CA ALA A 367 -10.68 -10.72 17.25
C ALA A 367 -10.71 -10.47 18.75
N ASN A 368 -11.65 -9.65 19.24
CA ASN A 368 -11.83 -9.38 20.66
C ASN A 368 -12.20 -10.63 21.46
N ARG A 369 -13.13 -11.47 20.95
CA ARG A 369 -13.51 -12.74 21.60
C ARG A 369 -12.33 -13.70 21.74
N ASN A 370 -11.43 -13.71 20.76
CA ASN A 370 -10.29 -14.64 20.71
C ASN A 370 -8.98 -14.01 21.20
N GLN A 371 -8.99 -12.74 21.66
CA GLN A 371 -7.81 -11.98 22.05
C GLN A 371 -6.73 -11.93 20.97
N THR A 372 -7.15 -11.88 19.71
CA THR A 372 -6.28 -11.84 18.54
C THR A 372 -5.96 -10.39 18.18
N ASP A 373 -4.68 -10.09 17.96
CA ASP A 373 -4.24 -8.78 17.46
C ASP A 373 -4.93 -8.44 16.14
N LEU A 374 -5.42 -7.21 16.00
CA LEU A 374 -6.09 -6.74 14.79
C LEU A 374 -5.49 -5.42 14.29
N THR A 375 -5.12 -5.41 13.02
CA THR A 375 -4.69 -4.20 12.29
C THR A 375 -5.62 -3.91 11.13
N LEU A 376 -6.02 -2.65 10.94
CA LEU A 376 -6.77 -2.21 9.76
C LEU A 376 -5.81 -1.63 8.71
N CYS A 377 -5.92 -2.07 7.46
CA CYS A 377 -5.16 -1.53 6.33
C CYS A 377 -6.05 -1.31 5.10
N GLY A 378 -5.48 -0.68 4.08
CA GLY A 378 -6.18 -0.34 2.84
C GLY A 378 -6.91 1.00 2.90
N ASN A 379 -7.77 1.25 1.91
CA ASN A 379 -8.29 2.59 1.61
C ASN A 379 -9.08 3.20 2.78
N ILE A 380 -9.88 2.39 3.50
CA ILE A 380 -10.65 2.87 4.65
C ILE A 380 -9.71 3.34 5.77
N ALA A 381 -8.62 2.60 6.03
CA ALA A 381 -7.64 2.99 7.06
C ALA A 381 -6.99 4.34 6.73
N CYS A 382 -6.78 4.62 5.44
CA CYS A 382 -6.04 5.80 4.96
C CYS A 382 -6.87 7.09 4.88
N ASN A 383 -8.17 7.02 5.19
CA ASN A 383 -9.07 8.17 5.16
C ASN A 383 -9.26 8.74 6.59
N PRO A 384 -8.77 9.95 6.90
CA PRO A 384 -8.94 10.58 8.20
C PRO A 384 -10.39 10.68 8.69
N ALA A 385 -11.34 10.89 7.78
CA ALA A 385 -12.77 10.96 8.12
C ALA A 385 -13.30 9.62 8.66
N MET A 386 -12.67 8.50 8.31
CA MET A 386 -13.05 7.17 8.79
C MET A 386 -12.49 6.86 10.18
N LEU A 387 -11.48 7.59 10.64
CA LEU A 387 -10.78 7.27 11.89
C LEU A 387 -11.73 7.22 13.11
N PRO A 388 -12.61 8.21 13.36
CA PRO A 388 -13.55 8.13 14.49
C PRO A 388 -14.48 6.92 14.40
N HIS A 389 -14.92 6.57 13.20
CA HIS A 389 -15.76 5.41 12.95
C HIS A 389 -15.03 4.11 13.27
N MET A 390 -13.79 3.94 12.78
CA MET A 390 -13.01 2.73 13.02
C MET A 390 -12.64 2.58 14.49
N LEU A 391 -12.30 3.68 15.18
CA LEU A 391 -12.09 3.69 16.62
C LEU A 391 -13.36 3.27 17.37
N SER A 392 -14.54 3.75 16.96
CA SER A 392 -15.82 3.38 17.58
C SER A 392 -16.18 1.91 17.41
N LEU A 393 -15.73 1.28 16.31
CA LEU A 393 -15.90 -0.15 16.07
C LEU A 393 -14.92 -1.02 16.88
N GLY A 394 -13.93 -0.41 17.54
CA GLY A 394 -12.92 -1.11 18.36
C GLY A 394 -11.57 -1.33 17.68
N VAL A 395 -11.33 -0.75 16.50
CA VAL A 395 -10.01 -0.82 15.86
C VAL A 395 -9.01 0.03 16.64
N ARG A 396 -7.84 -0.53 16.97
CA ARG A 396 -6.76 0.18 17.71
C ARG A 396 -5.42 0.17 16.99
N SER A 397 -5.24 -0.62 15.94
CA SER A 397 -4.01 -0.60 15.13
C SER A 397 -4.34 -0.31 13.67
N PHE A 398 -3.62 0.64 13.09
CA PHE A 398 -3.80 1.09 11.71
C PHE A 398 -2.48 1.00 10.95
N SER A 399 -2.50 0.42 9.75
CA SER A 399 -1.37 0.47 8.81
C SER A 399 -1.65 1.47 7.70
N LEU A 400 -0.79 2.50 7.63
CA LEU A 400 -1.00 3.69 6.80
C LEU A 400 0.23 4.00 5.94
N PRO A 401 0.08 4.69 4.81
CA PRO A 401 1.19 5.38 4.17
C PRO A 401 1.97 6.23 5.18
N SER A 402 3.30 6.16 5.14
CA SER A 402 4.15 6.73 6.19
C SER A 402 4.01 8.24 6.35
N ASP A 403 3.67 8.95 5.27
CA ASP A 403 3.36 10.37 5.23
C ASP A 403 2.03 10.73 5.89
N LYS A 404 1.05 9.81 5.97
CA LYS A 404 -0.23 10.04 6.65
C LYS A 404 -0.15 9.82 8.16
N ILE A 405 0.84 9.09 8.67
CA ILE A 405 0.96 8.77 10.11
C ILE A 405 0.92 10.03 10.99
N PRO A 406 1.67 11.12 10.70
CA PRO A 406 1.62 12.31 11.55
C PRO A 406 0.23 12.94 11.64
N LEU A 407 -0.49 13.00 10.51
CA LEU A 407 -1.85 13.50 10.44
C LEU A 407 -2.82 12.64 11.27
N PHE A 408 -2.72 11.31 11.17
CA PHE A 408 -3.60 10.43 11.94
C PHE A 408 -3.35 10.52 13.44
N ARG A 409 -2.08 10.65 13.84
CA ARG A 409 -1.73 10.84 15.25
C ARG A 409 -2.30 12.12 15.81
N SER A 410 -2.31 13.22 15.04
CA SER A 410 -2.84 14.48 15.57
C SER A 410 -4.34 14.40 15.89
N PHE A 411 -5.11 13.55 15.23
CA PHE A 411 -6.53 13.36 15.56
C PHE A 411 -6.77 12.56 16.85
N VAL A 412 -5.80 11.77 17.29
CA VAL A 412 -5.91 10.95 18.52
C VAL A 412 -5.19 11.61 19.69
N SER A 413 -4.06 12.25 19.43
CA SER A 413 -3.19 12.87 20.42
C SER A 413 -3.69 14.27 20.81
N PHE A 414 -4.84 14.36 21.47
CA PHE A 414 -5.23 15.54 22.25
C PHE A 414 -5.62 15.11 23.66
N ASN A 415 -4.65 15.27 24.58
CA ASN A 415 -4.92 15.45 26.01
C ASN A 415 -5.12 16.93 26.28
#